data_AF-A0A2K1YBT0-F1
#
_entry.id   AF-A0A2K1YBT0-F1
#
_cell.length_a   1.000
_cell.length_b   1.000
_cell.length_c   1.000
_cell.angle_alpha   90.00
_cell.angle_beta   90.00
_cell.angle_gamma   90.00
#
_symmetry.space_group_name_H-M   'P 1'
#
loop_
_entity.id
_entity.type
_entity.pdbx_description
1 polymer ?
#
loop_
_entity_poly.entity_id
_entity_poly.type
_entity_poly.pdbx_seq_one_letter_code
_entity_poly.pdbx_strand_id
1 'polypeptide(L)'
;VDSLCGKMPLVDSYGHVTTVRSGVLVPANGSKWVELIGYNTWNKKNYIELGEDYFHPACFAGTCKSGKQFMEFLSTHVKAADIPHISPPKAGIPTTSGPLTKQNAFLLLEWIRELQRKGISIPKKFLTCIKEGSWLKIKINDSPGYRPPSESFLLASDGGNSNWGTILQTGTSFYGDKIKEYKEELKKIGVMCEYREACAFIGNYLMSLGASSTLSRTNVISMLNFIKFLKQNSLSLNHFVSRIREGRWLKTSHGRKQISKIPFIDEDEYGKEIISFKPELQLLGFIIDFGGNYQMVVDNILSSFLSSLTAEVLLFILDCMYHSTSPNKIATELESRKCLKTGMGDKNPGDCFFSDSEWCCLLQVFNSVPLIDHNF
;
A
#
# COMPACT_ATOMS: atom_id res chain seq x y z
N VAL A 1 -26.25 32.90 -37.78
CA VAL A 1 -26.57 33.16 -36.36
C VAL A 1 -25.36 32.89 -35.48
N ASP A 2 -24.78 31.69 -35.51
CA ASP A 2 -23.69 31.29 -34.59
C ASP A 2 -22.43 32.17 -34.62
N SER A 3 -22.03 32.69 -35.79
CA SER A 3 -20.90 33.63 -35.89
C SER A 3 -21.15 34.93 -35.11
N LEU A 4 -22.38 35.45 -35.15
CA LEU A 4 -22.78 36.64 -34.40
C LEU A 4 -22.93 36.31 -32.93
N CYS A 5 -23.59 35.19 -32.61
CA CYS A 5 -23.74 34.73 -31.23
C CYS A 5 -22.39 34.49 -30.56
N GLY A 6 -21.38 33.99 -31.28
CA GLY A 6 -20.01 33.82 -30.80
C GLY A 6 -19.32 35.12 -30.35
N LYS A 7 -19.74 36.27 -30.89
CA LYS A 7 -19.24 37.61 -30.53
C LYS A 7 -20.18 38.38 -29.61
N MET A 8 -21.36 37.81 -29.31
CA MET A 8 -22.39 38.46 -28.51
C MET A 8 -21.87 38.70 -27.09
N PRO A 9 -21.92 39.94 -26.58
CA PRO A 9 -21.56 40.25 -25.21
C PRO A 9 -22.51 39.52 -24.24
N LEU A 10 -21.96 38.97 -23.18
CA LEU A 10 -22.73 38.40 -22.07
C LEU A 10 -22.46 39.20 -20.81
N VAL A 11 -23.49 39.28 -19.97
CA VAL A 11 -23.40 39.80 -18.61
C VAL A 11 -23.17 38.60 -17.69
N ASP A 12 -22.09 38.62 -16.92
CA ASP A 12 -21.86 37.59 -15.90
C ASP A 12 -22.73 37.81 -14.66
N SER A 13 -22.74 36.87 -13.72
CA SER A 13 -23.49 36.97 -12.46
C SER A 13 -23.04 38.12 -11.54
N TYR A 14 -21.95 38.80 -11.86
CA TYR A 14 -21.45 39.98 -11.16
C TYR A 14 -21.76 41.30 -11.89
N GLY A 15 -22.47 41.24 -13.02
CA GLY A 15 -22.83 42.41 -13.83
C GLY A 15 -21.76 42.86 -14.81
N HIS A 16 -20.67 42.11 -14.99
CA HIS A 16 -19.62 42.46 -15.95
C HIS A 16 -19.96 41.99 -17.36
N VAL A 17 -19.72 42.87 -18.33
CA VAL A 17 -19.92 42.57 -19.74
C VAL A 17 -18.62 42.03 -20.35
N THR A 18 -18.68 40.87 -21.00
CA THR A 18 -17.53 40.30 -21.72
C THR A 18 -17.93 39.66 -23.05
N THR A 19 -17.04 39.77 -24.03
CA THR A 19 -17.15 39.12 -25.35
C THR A 19 -16.16 37.96 -25.50
N VAL A 20 -15.20 37.82 -24.59
CA VAL A 20 -14.16 36.78 -24.63
C VAL A 20 -14.55 35.66 -23.68
N ARG A 21 -14.72 34.45 -24.23
CA ARG A 21 -15.14 33.29 -23.46
C ARG A 21 -14.55 31.98 -23.96
N SER A 22 -14.15 31.14 -23.00
CA SER A 22 -13.73 29.75 -23.23
C SER A 22 -14.85 28.76 -22.91
N GLY A 23 -15.84 29.16 -22.12
CA GLY A 23 -17.04 28.39 -21.80
C GLY A 23 -18.10 29.28 -21.16
N VAL A 24 -19.36 28.84 -21.23
CA VAL A 24 -20.49 29.55 -20.63
C VAL A 24 -21.24 28.58 -19.74
N LEU A 25 -21.25 28.86 -18.44
CA LEU A 25 -22.00 28.16 -17.43
C LEU A 25 -23.42 28.70 -17.39
N VAL A 26 -24.38 27.80 -17.25
CA VAL A 26 -25.76 28.18 -16.89
C VAL A 26 -25.76 28.88 -15.51
N PRO A 27 -26.80 29.66 -15.17
CA PRO A 27 -26.84 30.34 -13.89
C PRO A 27 -26.77 29.36 -12.71
N ALA A 28 -26.28 29.86 -11.57
CA ALA A 28 -25.91 29.05 -10.43
C ALA A 28 -27.09 28.27 -9.84
N ASN A 29 -28.26 28.88 -9.76
CA ASN A 29 -29.42 28.30 -9.09
C ASN A 29 -29.88 26.99 -9.74
N GLY A 30 -29.85 25.91 -8.96
CA GLY A 30 -30.25 24.57 -9.41
C GLY A 30 -29.27 23.88 -10.36
N SER A 31 -28.08 24.44 -10.58
CA SER A 31 -27.07 23.86 -11.47
C SER A 31 -26.20 22.80 -10.79
N LYS A 32 -25.84 21.77 -11.56
CA LYS A 32 -24.97 20.67 -11.11
C LYS A 32 -23.51 21.12 -10.97
N TRP A 33 -23.08 22.11 -11.75
CA TRP A 33 -21.75 22.66 -11.61
C TRP A 33 -21.56 23.33 -10.24
N VAL A 34 -22.57 24.02 -9.70
CA VAL A 34 -22.54 24.55 -8.33
C VAL A 34 -22.56 23.42 -7.31
N GLU A 35 -23.39 22.40 -7.50
CA GLU A 35 -23.43 21.24 -6.59
C GLU A 35 -22.04 20.57 -6.44
N LEU A 36 -21.29 20.46 -7.54
CA LEU A 36 -19.96 19.87 -7.55
C LEU A 36 -18.83 20.82 -7.11
N ILE A 37 -18.86 22.08 -7.55
CA ILE A 37 -17.71 23.01 -7.46
C ILE A 37 -17.91 24.06 -6.36
N GLY A 38 -19.15 24.31 -5.95
CA GLY A 38 -19.54 25.30 -4.95
C GLY A 38 -19.64 26.73 -5.50
N TYR A 39 -18.59 27.22 -6.15
CA TYR A 39 -18.55 28.55 -6.76
C TYR A 39 -17.65 28.58 -8.00
N ASN A 40 -17.89 29.55 -8.89
CA ASN A 40 -17.15 29.63 -10.14
C ASN A 40 -15.69 30.07 -9.92
N THR A 41 -14.79 29.09 -9.90
CA THR A 41 -13.33 29.30 -9.79
C THR A 41 -12.68 29.55 -11.16
N TRP A 42 -13.45 29.56 -12.25
CA TRP A 42 -12.97 29.55 -13.63
C TRP A 42 -13.04 30.91 -14.32
N ASN A 43 -13.43 31.98 -13.61
CA ASN A 43 -13.45 33.36 -14.12
C ASN A 43 -12.09 33.75 -14.74
N LYS A 44 -10.98 33.37 -14.08
CA LYS A 44 -9.60 33.58 -14.56
C LYS A 44 -9.23 32.75 -15.81
N LYS A 45 -10.14 31.89 -16.29
CA LYS A 45 -10.03 31.06 -17.50
C LYS A 45 -11.08 31.43 -18.54
N ASN A 46 -11.70 32.61 -18.41
CA ASN A 46 -12.74 33.11 -19.31
C ASN A 46 -13.98 32.20 -19.37
N TYR A 47 -14.31 31.53 -18.27
CA TYR A 47 -15.61 30.88 -18.11
C TYR A 47 -16.57 31.88 -17.49
N ILE A 48 -17.70 32.09 -18.18
CA ILE A 48 -18.72 33.05 -17.78
C ILE A 48 -19.83 32.28 -17.09
N GLU A 49 -20.15 32.66 -15.87
CA GLU A 49 -21.39 32.27 -15.21
C GLU A 49 -22.48 33.27 -15.60
N LEU A 50 -23.53 32.79 -16.25
CA LEU A 50 -24.69 33.61 -16.57
C LEU A 50 -25.41 34.05 -15.29
N GLY A 51 -25.84 35.31 -15.23
CA GLY A 51 -26.67 35.79 -14.13
C GLY A 51 -28.06 35.14 -14.08
N GLU A 52 -28.71 35.18 -12.92
CA GLU A 52 -30.07 34.65 -12.74
C GLU A 52 -31.12 35.37 -13.61
N ASP A 53 -30.84 36.61 -14.03
CA ASP A 53 -31.68 37.36 -14.97
C ASP A 53 -31.94 36.62 -16.29
N TYR A 54 -31.02 35.73 -16.70
CA TYR A 54 -31.17 34.90 -17.89
C TYR A 54 -32.26 33.81 -17.72
N PHE A 55 -32.69 33.49 -16.49
CA PHE A 55 -33.82 32.61 -16.22
C PHE A 55 -35.18 33.32 -16.20
N HIS A 56 -35.19 34.64 -16.15
CA HIS A 56 -36.44 35.40 -16.06
C HIS A 56 -37.01 35.72 -17.44
N PRO A 57 -38.35 35.71 -17.60
CA PRO A 57 -38.99 36.23 -18.79
C PRO A 57 -38.57 37.68 -19.03
N ALA A 58 -38.26 38.02 -20.28
CA ALA A 58 -37.88 39.37 -20.65
C ALA A 58 -38.57 39.80 -21.94
N CYS A 59 -38.90 41.09 -22.00
CA CYS A 59 -39.50 41.71 -23.17
C CYS A 59 -38.52 42.75 -23.73
N PHE A 60 -38.05 42.54 -24.96
CA PHE A 60 -37.17 43.46 -25.66
C PHE A 60 -37.77 43.83 -27.01
N ALA A 61 -37.81 45.12 -27.31
CA ALA A 61 -38.35 45.67 -28.56
C ALA A 61 -39.74 45.12 -28.94
N GLY A 62 -40.65 45.02 -27.95
CA GLY A 62 -42.02 44.52 -28.16
C GLY A 62 -42.15 43.00 -28.29
N THR A 63 -41.05 42.25 -28.21
CA THR A 63 -41.05 40.78 -28.22
C THR A 63 -40.78 40.24 -26.82
N CYS A 64 -41.68 39.40 -26.31
CA CYS A 64 -41.52 38.74 -25.02
C CYS A 64 -41.09 37.28 -25.22
N LYS A 65 -40.09 36.85 -24.47
CA LYS A 65 -39.62 35.46 -24.44
C LYS A 65 -39.65 34.95 -23.00
N SER A 66 -40.04 33.70 -22.83
CA SER A 66 -39.91 33.05 -21.52
C SER A 66 -38.44 32.75 -21.24
N GLY A 67 -38.07 32.66 -19.95
CA GLY A 67 -36.72 32.27 -19.56
C GLY A 67 -36.29 30.93 -20.16
N LYS A 68 -37.22 29.97 -20.31
CA LYS A 68 -36.96 28.68 -20.97
C LYS A 68 -36.53 28.85 -22.43
N GLN A 69 -37.26 29.67 -23.20
CA GLN A 69 -36.91 29.94 -24.60
C GLN A 69 -35.56 30.66 -24.72
N PHE A 70 -35.25 31.53 -23.77
CA PHE A 70 -33.98 32.23 -23.74
C PHE A 70 -32.81 31.29 -23.41
N MET A 71 -32.97 30.41 -22.43
CA MET A 71 -31.98 29.38 -22.10
C MET A 71 -31.76 28.38 -23.24
N GLU A 72 -32.81 28.01 -23.98
CA GLU A 72 -32.70 27.18 -25.17
C GLU A 72 -31.87 27.86 -26.27
N PHE A 73 -32.10 29.16 -26.50
CA PHE A 73 -31.29 29.96 -27.40
C PHE A 73 -29.82 30.01 -26.96
N LEU A 74 -29.55 30.28 -25.68
CA LEU A 74 -28.17 30.34 -25.16
C LEU A 74 -27.47 28.99 -25.22
N SER A 75 -28.18 27.91 -24.93
CA SER A 75 -27.63 26.55 -25.03
C SER A 75 -27.26 26.22 -26.47
N THR A 76 -28.10 26.62 -27.42
CA THR A 76 -27.94 26.31 -28.85
C THR A 76 -26.84 27.15 -29.51
N HIS A 77 -26.89 28.47 -29.32
CA HIS A 77 -26.05 29.40 -30.09
C HIS A 77 -24.84 29.93 -29.32
N VAL A 78 -24.93 29.98 -28.00
CA VAL A 78 -23.87 30.49 -27.12
C VAL A 78 -23.12 29.34 -26.44
N LYS A 79 -23.64 28.11 -26.53
CA LYS A 79 -23.11 26.90 -25.90
C LYS A 79 -23.07 27.01 -24.37
N ALA A 80 -24.07 27.70 -23.80
CA ALA A 80 -24.30 27.67 -22.36
C ALA A 80 -24.64 26.23 -21.94
N ALA A 81 -23.92 25.70 -20.96
CA ALA A 81 -24.08 24.31 -20.55
C ALA A 81 -23.79 24.12 -19.06
N ASP A 82 -24.39 23.08 -18.50
CA ASP A 82 -24.12 22.59 -17.16
C ASP A 82 -23.27 21.30 -17.23
N ILE A 83 -22.80 20.80 -16.08
CA ILE A 83 -22.29 19.43 -15.95
C ILE A 83 -23.45 18.46 -16.24
N PRO A 84 -23.25 17.42 -17.07
CA PRO A 84 -21.98 16.89 -17.58
C PRO A 84 -21.59 17.37 -19.00
N HIS A 85 -22.26 18.38 -19.55
CA HIS A 85 -22.10 18.78 -20.95
C HIS A 85 -21.15 19.95 -21.19
N ILE A 86 -20.85 20.74 -20.16
CA ILE A 86 -19.86 21.81 -20.22
C ILE A 86 -18.46 21.23 -20.45
N SER A 87 -17.64 21.91 -21.25
CA SER A 87 -16.23 21.55 -21.39
C SER A 87 -15.46 21.95 -20.12
N PRO A 88 -14.53 21.12 -19.62
CA PRO A 88 -13.73 21.48 -18.45
C PRO A 88 -12.73 22.60 -18.77
N PRO A 89 -12.38 23.45 -17.79
CA PRO A 89 -11.36 24.48 -17.97
C PRO A 89 -9.97 23.84 -18.07
N LYS A 90 -9.01 24.61 -18.59
CA LYS A 90 -7.57 24.28 -18.49
C LYS A 90 -7.02 24.59 -17.08
N ALA A 91 -7.72 24.14 -16.04
CA ALA A 91 -7.44 24.36 -14.63
C ALA A 91 -7.93 23.17 -13.80
N GLY A 92 -7.53 23.10 -12.52
CA GLY A 92 -8.06 22.11 -11.59
C GLY A 92 -9.39 22.56 -10.96
N ILE A 93 -10.04 21.64 -10.25
CA ILE A 93 -11.26 21.90 -9.46
C ILE A 93 -10.94 21.71 -7.97
N PRO A 94 -10.98 22.76 -7.12
CA PRO A 94 -10.58 22.65 -5.72
C PRO A 94 -11.33 21.57 -4.93
N THR A 95 -12.59 21.29 -5.25
CA THR A 95 -13.40 20.30 -4.52
C THR A 95 -12.79 18.90 -4.52
N THR A 96 -11.96 18.54 -5.51
CA THR A 96 -11.32 17.21 -5.54
C THR A 96 -10.18 17.06 -4.54
N SER A 97 -9.71 18.15 -3.92
CA SER A 97 -8.68 18.06 -2.88
C SER A 97 -9.19 17.40 -1.59
N GLY A 98 -10.50 17.33 -1.39
CA GLY A 98 -11.13 16.78 -0.20
C GLY A 98 -12.29 15.83 -0.50
N PRO A 99 -12.89 15.24 0.55
CA PRO A 99 -13.97 14.25 0.43
C PRO A 99 -15.14 14.74 -0.43
N LEU A 100 -15.54 13.93 -1.43
CA LEU A 100 -16.80 14.15 -2.14
C LEU A 100 -17.93 13.33 -1.54
N THR A 101 -19.14 13.90 -1.58
CA THR A 101 -20.38 13.16 -1.32
C THR A 101 -20.55 12.07 -2.39
N LYS A 102 -21.38 11.06 -2.10
CA LYS A 102 -21.75 10.03 -3.08
C LYS A 102 -22.29 10.64 -4.37
N GLN A 103 -23.14 11.65 -4.23
CA GLN A 103 -23.78 12.35 -5.34
C GLN A 103 -22.75 13.11 -6.19
N ASN A 104 -21.87 13.90 -5.56
CA ASN A 104 -20.85 14.68 -6.27
C ASN A 104 -19.83 13.79 -6.97
N ALA A 105 -19.46 12.65 -6.37
CA ALA A 105 -18.61 11.67 -7.01
C ALA A 105 -19.24 11.13 -8.30
N PHE A 106 -20.54 10.78 -8.29
CA PHE A 106 -21.23 10.34 -9.50
C PHE A 106 -21.41 11.45 -10.53
N LEU A 107 -21.67 12.69 -10.11
CA LEU A 107 -21.70 13.84 -11.03
C LEU A 107 -20.35 14.02 -11.74
N LEU A 108 -19.24 13.88 -11.01
CA LEU A 108 -17.90 13.96 -11.58
C LEU A 108 -17.63 12.82 -12.56
N LEU A 109 -17.98 11.58 -12.21
CA LEU A 109 -17.80 10.42 -13.08
C LEU A 109 -18.68 10.52 -14.33
N GLU A 110 -19.93 10.97 -14.20
CA GLU A 110 -20.83 11.20 -15.34
C GLU A 110 -20.30 12.31 -16.26
N TRP A 111 -19.65 13.34 -15.70
CA TRP A 111 -19.00 14.35 -16.50
C TRP A 111 -17.87 13.77 -17.36
N ILE A 112 -17.02 12.94 -16.76
CA ILE A 112 -15.91 12.29 -17.46
C ILE A 112 -16.43 11.35 -18.56
N ARG A 113 -17.48 10.58 -18.25
CA ARG A 113 -18.18 9.72 -19.22
C ARG A 113 -18.65 10.50 -20.44
N GLU A 114 -19.35 11.62 -20.23
CA GLU A 114 -19.87 12.43 -21.33
C GLU A 114 -18.76 13.08 -22.17
N LEU A 115 -17.66 13.50 -21.54
CA LEU A 115 -16.49 13.99 -22.26
C LEU A 115 -15.87 12.90 -23.15
N GLN A 116 -15.76 11.67 -22.63
CA GLN A 116 -15.27 10.53 -23.40
C GLN A 116 -16.22 10.17 -24.54
N ARG A 117 -17.53 10.10 -24.29
CA ARG A 117 -18.55 9.79 -25.29
C ARG A 117 -18.55 10.80 -26.45
N LYS A 118 -18.30 12.08 -26.16
CA LYS A 118 -18.23 13.16 -27.16
C LYS A 118 -16.84 13.29 -27.81
N GLY A 119 -15.84 12.50 -27.41
CA GLY A 119 -14.46 12.63 -27.89
C GLY A 119 -13.78 13.95 -27.50
N ILE A 120 -14.24 14.61 -26.44
CA ILE A 120 -13.68 15.88 -25.96
C ILE A 120 -12.41 15.58 -25.16
N SER A 121 -11.30 16.21 -25.56
CA SER A 121 -10.03 16.07 -24.85
C SER A 121 -10.10 16.68 -23.46
N ILE A 122 -9.79 15.88 -22.43
CA ILE A 122 -9.77 16.32 -21.04
C ILE A 122 -8.45 17.06 -20.77
N PRO A 123 -8.47 18.34 -20.36
CA PRO A 123 -7.27 19.10 -20.05
C PRO A 123 -6.40 18.44 -18.98
N LYS A 124 -5.08 18.42 -19.18
CA LYS A 124 -4.13 17.75 -18.26
C LYS A 124 -4.29 18.19 -16.81
N LYS A 125 -4.34 19.51 -16.54
CA LYS A 125 -4.48 20.04 -15.16
C LYS A 125 -5.79 19.61 -14.49
N PHE A 126 -6.88 19.58 -15.25
CA PHE A 126 -8.18 19.12 -14.76
C PHE A 126 -8.13 17.64 -14.41
N LEU A 127 -7.59 16.81 -15.31
CA LEU A 127 -7.45 15.38 -15.04
C LEU A 127 -6.52 15.11 -13.85
N THR A 128 -5.35 15.76 -13.79
CA THR A 128 -4.37 15.61 -12.71
C THR A 128 -4.98 15.89 -11.33
N CYS A 129 -5.73 16.99 -11.16
CA CYS A 129 -6.33 17.28 -9.85
C CYS A 129 -7.41 16.28 -9.41
N ILE A 130 -8.08 15.62 -10.37
CA ILE A 130 -9.02 14.53 -10.06
C ILE A 130 -8.25 13.28 -9.67
N LYS A 131 -7.17 12.96 -10.39
CA LYS A 131 -6.32 11.78 -10.16
C LYS A 131 -5.64 11.81 -8.79
N GLU A 132 -5.09 12.96 -8.43
CA GLU A 132 -4.24 13.15 -7.25
C GLU A 132 -5.01 13.68 -6.03
N GLY A 133 -6.26 14.11 -6.23
CA GLY A 133 -7.09 14.68 -5.17
C GLY A 133 -7.69 13.61 -4.25
N SER A 134 -7.67 13.84 -2.93
CA SER A 134 -8.11 12.87 -1.92
C SER A 134 -9.63 12.89 -1.68
N TRP A 135 -10.40 12.68 -2.74
CA TRP A 135 -11.86 12.72 -2.70
C TRP A 135 -12.54 11.36 -2.72
N LEU A 136 -11.86 10.33 -3.23
CA LEU A 136 -12.45 9.02 -3.45
C LEU A 136 -12.50 8.26 -2.13
N LYS A 137 -13.70 7.82 -1.74
CA LYS A 137 -13.89 7.06 -0.51
C LYS A 137 -13.44 5.62 -0.69
N ILE A 138 -12.62 5.15 0.23
CA ILE A 138 -12.06 3.81 0.24
C ILE A 138 -12.18 3.16 1.62
N LYS A 139 -11.90 1.87 1.69
CA LYS A 139 -11.82 1.08 2.92
C LYS A 139 -10.40 0.51 3.06
N ILE A 140 -9.70 0.88 4.14
CA ILE A 140 -8.37 0.37 4.51
C ILE A 140 -8.48 -0.31 5.86
N ASN A 141 -8.11 -1.59 6.00
CA ASN A 141 -8.08 -2.32 7.29
C ASN A 141 -9.37 -2.13 8.08
N ASP A 142 -10.50 -2.34 7.39
CA ASP A 142 -11.86 -2.12 7.88
C ASP A 142 -12.22 -0.69 8.32
N SER A 143 -11.31 0.25 8.15
CA SER A 143 -11.49 1.66 8.46
C SER A 143 -11.85 2.47 7.20
N PRO A 144 -12.89 3.32 7.25
CA PRO A 144 -13.20 4.21 6.14
C PRO A 144 -12.13 5.30 6.01
N GLY A 145 -11.75 5.63 4.78
CA GLY A 145 -10.81 6.70 4.49
C GLY A 145 -11.06 7.33 3.12
N TYR A 146 -10.30 8.37 2.81
CA TYR A 146 -10.31 9.05 1.51
C TYR A 146 -8.91 9.05 0.92
N ARG A 147 -8.80 8.74 -0.37
CA ARG A 147 -7.52 8.70 -1.08
C ARG A 147 -7.64 9.23 -2.50
N PRO A 148 -6.48 9.58 -3.11
CA PRO A 148 -6.42 9.81 -4.54
C PRO A 148 -6.91 8.60 -5.34
N PRO A 149 -7.70 8.80 -6.40
CA PRO A 149 -7.97 7.75 -7.38
C PRO A 149 -6.72 7.02 -7.86
N SER A 150 -5.60 7.73 -8.08
CA SER A 150 -4.32 7.13 -8.48
C SER A 150 -3.65 6.24 -7.42
N GLU A 151 -4.16 6.24 -6.19
CA GLU A 151 -3.71 5.38 -5.08
C GLU A 151 -4.81 4.37 -4.66
N SER A 152 -5.82 4.16 -5.52
CA SER A 152 -7.02 3.37 -5.19
C SER A 152 -7.24 2.21 -6.17
N PHE A 153 -7.92 1.17 -5.71
CA PHE A 153 -8.19 -0.05 -6.47
C PHE A 153 -9.68 -0.33 -6.61
N LEU A 154 -10.14 -0.62 -7.83
CA LEU A 154 -11.47 -1.16 -8.11
C LEU A 154 -11.32 -2.63 -8.52
N LEU A 155 -11.55 -3.54 -7.58
CA LEU A 155 -11.51 -4.97 -7.86
C LEU A 155 -12.85 -5.42 -8.44
N ALA A 156 -12.79 -6.19 -9.53
CA ALA A 156 -13.95 -6.90 -10.02
C ALA A 156 -14.39 -7.89 -8.94
N SER A 157 -15.65 -7.82 -8.56
CA SER A 157 -16.27 -8.82 -7.69
C SER A 157 -16.66 -10.02 -8.56
N ASP A 158 -15.70 -10.70 -9.16
CA ASP A 158 -15.91 -11.95 -9.88
C ASP A 158 -15.60 -13.15 -8.97
N GLY A 159 -16.47 -13.37 -7.99
CA GLY A 159 -16.70 -14.69 -7.37
C GLY A 159 -15.54 -15.40 -6.66
N GLY A 160 -14.34 -14.84 -6.61
CA GLY A 160 -13.19 -15.36 -5.87
C GLY A 160 -13.06 -14.67 -4.52
N ASN A 161 -12.92 -15.47 -3.46
CA ASN A 161 -12.68 -15.06 -2.08
C ASN A 161 -11.85 -13.76 -2.00
N SER A 162 -12.52 -12.63 -1.72
CA SER A 162 -12.01 -11.25 -1.83
C SER A 162 -11.06 -10.87 -0.69
N ASN A 163 -10.22 -11.83 -0.28
CA ASN A 163 -9.14 -11.67 0.68
C ASN A 163 -7.90 -11.03 0.03
N TRP A 164 -8.09 -9.94 -0.72
CA TRP A 164 -7.02 -8.96 -0.95
C TRP A 164 -6.53 -8.32 0.37
N GLY A 165 -7.16 -8.69 1.50
CA GLY A 165 -6.76 -8.32 2.83
C GLY A 165 -6.79 -6.82 2.95
N THR A 166 -7.97 -6.22 2.99
CA THR A 166 -8.19 -4.86 3.54
C THR A 166 -7.33 -3.68 3.02
N ILE A 167 -6.40 -3.83 2.09
CA ILE A 167 -5.42 -2.80 1.73
C ILE A 167 -5.96 -1.94 0.58
N LEU A 168 -7.00 -1.15 0.84
CA LEU A 168 -7.52 -0.10 -0.07
C LEU A 168 -8.52 -0.58 -1.15
N GLN A 169 -9.70 -1.05 -0.75
CA GLN A 169 -10.81 -1.23 -1.70
C GLN A 169 -11.58 0.08 -1.88
N THR A 170 -11.94 0.44 -3.11
CA THR A 170 -12.98 1.47 -3.33
C THR A 170 -14.23 1.09 -2.54
N GLY A 171 -14.81 2.04 -1.80
CA GLY A 171 -15.90 1.79 -0.87
C GLY A 171 -17.21 1.43 -1.58
N THR A 172 -17.33 0.20 -2.07
CA THR A 172 -18.57 -0.35 -2.65
C THR A 172 -19.73 -0.27 -1.66
N SER A 173 -19.47 -0.32 -0.35
CA SER A 173 -20.48 -0.07 0.68
C SER A 173 -21.05 1.36 0.67
N PHE A 174 -20.25 2.36 0.29
CA PHE A 174 -20.68 3.75 0.22
C PHE A 174 -21.33 4.06 -1.14
N TYR A 175 -20.65 3.70 -2.23
CA TYR A 175 -21.13 4.03 -3.58
C TYR A 175 -22.20 3.04 -4.09
N GLY A 176 -22.27 1.84 -3.53
CA GLY A 176 -23.09 0.73 -4.05
C GLY A 176 -22.49 0.12 -5.32
N ASP A 177 -23.14 -0.90 -5.88
CA ASP A 177 -22.70 -1.54 -7.12
C ASP A 177 -22.70 -0.60 -8.33
N LYS A 178 -23.46 0.50 -8.27
CA LYS A 178 -23.51 1.54 -9.30
C LYS A 178 -22.12 2.08 -9.67
N ILE A 179 -21.15 2.10 -8.76
CA ILE A 179 -19.78 2.54 -9.09
C ILE A 179 -19.09 1.66 -10.12
N LYS A 180 -19.46 0.37 -10.19
CA LYS A 180 -18.89 -0.59 -11.15
C LYS A 180 -19.30 -0.26 -12.59
N GLU A 181 -20.43 0.44 -12.78
CA GLU A 181 -20.85 0.94 -14.10
C GLU A 181 -19.88 1.99 -14.64
N TYR A 182 -19.12 2.67 -13.76
CA TYR A 182 -18.16 3.73 -14.13
C TYR A 182 -16.70 3.23 -14.26
N LYS A 183 -16.50 1.95 -14.59
CA LYS A 183 -15.18 1.31 -14.62
C LYS A 183 -14.18 2.04 -15.52
N GLU A 184 -14.61 2.46 -16.72
CA GLU A 184 -13.73 3.12 -17.69
C GLU A 184 -13.37 4.54 -17.27
N GLU A 185 -14.31 5.25 -16.64
CA GLU A 185 -14.10 6.57 -16.07
C GLU A 185 -13.14 6.49 -14.88
N LEU A 186 -13.33 5.50 -14.00
CA LEU A 186 -12.45 5.22 -12.87
C LEU A 186 -11.02 4.91 -13.34
N LYS A 187 -10.87 4.04 -14.34
CA LYS A 187 -9.56 3.76 -14.98
C LYS A 187 -8.95 5.02 -15.57
N LYS A 188 -9.75 5.87 -16.23
CA LYS A 188 -9.29 7.15 -16.82
C LYS A 188 -8.71 8.09 -15.76
N ILE A 189 -9.32 8.13 -14.58
CA ILE A 189 -8.85 8.91 -13.42
C ILE A 189 -7.83 8.16 -12.55
N GLY A 190 -7.25 7.07 -13.05
CA GLY A 190 -6.12 6.41 -12.39
C GLY A 190 -6.48 5.41 -11.31
N VAL A 191 -7.76 5.10 -11.12
CA VAL A 191 -8.13 3.92 -10.30
C VAL A 191 -7.61 2.69 -11.00
N MET A 192 -6.84 1.90 -10.27
CA MET A 192 -6.22 0.68 -10.77
C MET A 192 -7.28 -0.43 -10.78
N CYS A 193 -7.58 -0.93 -11.97
CA CYS A 193 -8.61 -1.95 -12.20
C CYS A 193 -8.00 -3.33 -12.51
N GLU A 194 -6.68 -3.40 -12.70
CA GLU A 194 -5.96 -4.62 -13.05
C GLU A 194 -5.05 -5.07 -11.91
N TYR A 195 -5.01 -6.38 -11.68
CA TYR A 195 -4.21 -7.00 -10.62
C TYR A 195 -2.72 -6.62 -10.70
N ARG A 196 -2.15 -6.60 -11.91
CA ARG A 196 -0.72 -6.30 -12.14
C ARG A 196 -0.36 -4.87 -11.70
N GLU A 197 -1.22 -3.91 -12.04
CA GLU A 197 -1.04 -2.50 -11.67
C GLU A 197 -1.07 -2.35 -10.15
N ALA A 198 -2.01 -3.03 -9.50
CA ALA A 198 -2.14 -3.00 -8.05
C ALA A 198 -0.94 -3.58 -7.32
N CYS A 199 -0.41 -4.72 -7.78
CA CYS A 199 0.80 -5.31 -7.21
C CYS A 199 2.01 -4.40 -7.34
N ALA A 200 2.18 -3.76 -8.50
CA ALA A 200 3.29 -2.85 -8.74
C ALA A 200 3.21 -1.62 -7.81
N PHE A 201 2.02 -1.04 -7.66
CA PHE A 201 1.81 0.09 -6.75
C PHE A 201 2.09 -0.29 -5.29
N ILE A 202 1.48 -1.38 -4.80
CA ILE A 202 1.65 -1.83 -3.41
C ILE A 202 3.13 -2.16 -3.13
N GLY A 203 3.81 -2.84 -4.06
CA GLY A 203 5.24 -3.15 -3.93
C GLY A 203 6.10 -1.90 -3.83
N ASN A 204 5.88 -0.91 -4.70
CA ASN A 204 6.62 0.35 -4.67
C ASN A 204 6.32 1.17 -3.40
N TYR A 205 5.06 1.21 -2.96
CA TYR A 205 4.65 1.90 -1.75
C TYR A 205 5.29 1.30 -0.49
N LEU A 206 5.32 -0.03 -0.38
CA LEU A 206 5.98 -0.70 0.74
C LEU A 206 7.51 -0.50 0.70
N MET A 207 8.11 -0.48 -0.48
CA MET A 207 9.55 -0.20 -0.63
C MET A 207 9.91 1.23 -0.23
N SER A 208 9.09 2.22 -0.56
CA SER A 208 9.35 3.59 -0.14
C SER A 208 9.21 3.76 1.38
N LEU A 209 8.28 3.06 2.01
CA LEU A 209 8.18 3.00 3.47
C LEU A 209 9.41 2.32 4.08
N GLY A 210 9.85 1.18 3.53
CA GLY A 210 11.04 0.45 4.01
C GLY A 210 12.36 1.20 3.80
N ALA A 211 12.44 2.08 2.79
CA ALA A 211 13.60 2.93 2.56
C ALA A 211 13.73 4.08 3.58
N SER A 212 12.62 4.48 4.21
CA SER A 212 12.59 5.60 5.16
C SER A 212 12.66 5.16 6.62
N SER A 213 12.21 3.94 6.95
CA SER A 213 12.28 3.35 8.30
C SER A 213 11.88 1.86 8.29
N THR A 214 12.01 1.16 9.42
CA THR A 214 11.44 -0.19 9.57
C THR A 214 9.92 -0.15 9.51
N LEU A 215 9.31 -1.10 8.79
CA LEU A 215 7.86 -1.14 8.64
C LEU A 215 7.18 -1.41 9.99
N SER A 216 6.04 -0.75 10.23
CA SER A 216 5.19 -1.06 11.39
C SER A 216 4.69 -2.50 11.32
N ARG A 217 4.36 -3.07 12.48
CA ARG A 217 3.75 -4.40 12.59
C ARG A 217 2.59 -4.58 11.60
N THR A 218 1.65 -3.64 11.57
CA THR A 218 0.48 -3.71 10.68
C THR A 218 0.88 -3.80 9.21
N ASN A 219 1.86 -2.99 8.78
CA ASN A 219 2.33 -3.00 7.39
C ASN A 219 3.04 -4.31 7.03
N VAL A 220 3.83 -4.86 7.96
CA VAL A 220 4.48 -6.18 7.79
C VAL A 220 3.44 -7.30 7.64
N ILE A 221 2.47 -7.36 8.55
CA ILE A 221 1.43 -8.40 8.51
C ILE A 221 0.55 -8.25 7.26
N SER A 222 0.18 -7.02 6.88
CA SER A 222 -0.53 -6.74 5.63
C SER A 222 0.27 -7.22 4.40
N MET A 223 1.58 -7.00 4.39
CA MET A 223 2.43 -7.45 3.29
C MET A 223 2.54 -8.98 3.21
N LEU A 224 2.72 -9.67 4.33
CA LEU A 224 2.79 -11.13 4.35
C LEU A 224 1.46 -11.76 3.92
N ASN A 225 0.32 -11.20 4.36
CA ASN A 225 -1.00 -11.58 3.86
C ASN A 225 -1.13 -11.37 2.34
N PHE A 226 -0.57 -10.28 1.82
CA PHE A 226 -0.58 -10.04 0.39
C PHE A 226 0.22 -11.10 -0.38
N ILE A 227 1.44 -11.46 0.07
CA ILE A 227 2.25 -12.52 -0.55
C ILE A 227 1.51 -13.86 -0.53
N LYS A 228 0.92 -14.20 0.61
CA LYS A 228 0.09 -15.40 0.78
C LYS A 228 -1.04 -15.44 -0.24
N PHE A 229 -1.72 -14.31 -0.43
CA PHE A 229 -2.78 -14.15 -1.43
C PHE A 229 -2.24 -14.32 -2.87
N LEU A 230 -1.11 -13.69 -3.24
CA LEU A 230 -0.56 -13.84 -4.60
C LEU A 230 -0.22 -15.30 -4.89
N LYS A 231 0.33 -16.00 -3.90
CA LYS A 231 0.65 -17.43 -3.98
C LYS A 231 -0.61 -18.28 -4.19
N GLN A 232 -1.67 -18.02 -3.42
CA GLN A 232 -2.94 -18.76 -3.54
C GLN A 232 -3.61 -18.60 -4.90
N ASN A 233 -3.44 -17.46 -5.56
CA ASN A 233 -4.06 -17.17 -6.85
C ASN A 233 -3.14 -17.47 -8.05
N SER A 234 -1.97 -18.09 -7.83
CA SER A 234 -0.97 -18.38 -8.87
C SER A 234 -0.53 -17.14 -9.66
N LEU A 235 -0.50 -15.99 -9.00
CA LEU A 235 -0.16 -14.72 -9.62
C LEU A 235 1.35 -14.47 -9.56
N SER A 236 1.85 -13.64 -10.47
CA SER A 236 3.31 -13.42 -10.62
C SER A 236 3.91 -12.77 -9.38
N LEU A 237 4.56 -13.57 -8.55
CA LEU A 237 5.27 -13.15 -7.34
C LEU A 237 6.63 -12.52 -7.65
N ASN A 238 7.27 -12.89 -8.76
CA ASN A 238 8.68 -12.58 -9.02
C ASN A 238 8.98 -11.09 -9.01
N HIS A 239 8.11 -10.26 -9.59
CA HIS A 239 8.32 -8.80 -9.62
C HIS A 239 8.06 -8.15 -8.25
N PHE A 240 7.13 -8.67 -7.45
CA PHE A 240 6.82 -8.13 -6.13
C PHE A 240 7.88 -8.55 -5.10
N VAL A 241 8.22 -9.85 -5.07
CA VAL A 241 9.21 -10.44 -4.17
C VAL A 241 10.61 -9.88 -4.44
N SER A 242 11.03 -9.74 -5.71
CA SER A 242 12.36 -9.19 -6.02
C SER A 242 12.52 -7.77 -5.49
N ARG A 243 11.48 -6.93 -5.61
CA ARG A 243 11.48 -5.56 -5.09
C ARG A 243 11.63 -5.53 -3.58
N ILE A 244 10.85 -6.33 -2.86
CA ILE A 244 10.81 -6.29 -1.38
C ILE A 244 12.01 -6.95 -0.72
N ARG A 245 12.59 -7.97 -1.36
CA ARG A 245 13.77 -8.69 -0.84
C ARG A 245 14.99 -7.77 -0.67
N GLU A 246 15.09 -6.70 -1.44
CA GLU A 246 16.22 -5.75 -1.37
C GLU A 246 16.14 -4.81 -0.14
N GLY A 247 14.99 -4.70 0.51
CA GLY A 247 14.78 -3.80 1.65
C GLY A 247 15.07 -4.44 3.02
N ARG A 248 15.61 -3.66 3.98
CA ARG A 248 15.71 -4.03 5.40
C ARG A 248 14.48 -3.56 6.17
N TRP A 249 13.33 -4.18 5.89
CA TRP A 249 12.02 -3.71 6.35
C TRP A 249 11.51 -4.43 7.62
N LEU A 250 12.12 -5.55 8.01
CA LEU A 250 11.75 -6.33 9.19
C LEU A 250 12.71 -6.04 10.36
N LYS A 251 12.18 -5.76 11.56
CA LYS A 251 12.96 -5.72 12.80
C LYS A 251 13.44 -7.13 13.12
N THR A 252 14.70 -7.19 13.49
CA THR A 252 15.27 -8.41 14.04
C THR A 252 15.73 -8.11 15.46
N SER A 253 15.43 -9.04 16.37
CA SER A 253 16.06 -9.02 17.67
C SER A 253 17.50 -9.49 17.46
N HIS A 254 18.46 -8.67 17.89
CA HIS A 254 19.76 -9.23 18.25
C HIS A 254 19.46 -10.16 19.41
N GLY A 255 19.56 -11.47 19.18
CA GLY A 255 18.91 -12.51 19.98
C GLY A 255 18.79 -12.14 21.46
N ARG A 256 17.56 -12.18 21.99
CA ARG A 256 17.24 -11.81 23.40
C ARG A 256 18.00 -12.62 24.47
N LYS A 257 18.93 -13.47 24.06
CA LYS A 257 19.95 -14.12 24.88
C LYS A 257 21.25 -14.09 24.06
N GLN A 258 22.36 -13.67 24.66
CA GLN A 258 23.71 -13.47 24.07
C GLN A 258 24.35 -14.75 23.49
N ILE A 259 23.61 -15.57 22.76
CA ILE A 259 24.00 -16.93 22.35
C ILE A 259 24.47 -16.95 20.89
N SER A 260 24.01 -16.04 20.03
CA SER A 260 24.49 -15.94 18.65
C SER A 260 24.34 -14.54 18.05
N LYS A 261 25.19 -14.23 17.06
CA LYS A 261 25.08 -13.04 16.20
C LYS A 261 24.02 -13.18 15.11
N ILE A 262 23.25 -14.28 15.10
CA ILE A 262 22.23 -14.51 14.08
C ILE A 262 21.00 -13.63 14.42
N PRO A 263 20.59 -12.73 13.52
CA PRO A 263 19.41 -11.91 13.74
C PRO A 263 18.15 -12.79 13.60
N PHE A 264 17.33 -12.83 14.65
CA PHE A 264 16.02 -13.51 14.62
C PHE A 264 14.91 -12.48 14.42
N ILE A 265 13.81 -12.89 13.79
CA ILE A 265 12.61 -12.04 13.68
C ILE A 265 12.14 -11.67 15.09
N ASP A 266 11.86 -10.39 15.32
CA ASP A 266 11.41 -9.90 16.63
C ASP A 266 9.95 -10.30 16.88
N GLU A 267 9.74 -11.42 17.58
CA GLU A 267 8.40 -11.90 17.93
C GLU A 267 7.65 -10.98 18.91
N ASP A 268 8.33 -10.15 19.71
CA ASP A 268 7.67 -9.20 20.61
C ASP A 268 7.06 -8.04 19.83
N GLU A 269 7.78 -7.57 18.79
CA GLU A 269 7.28 -6.54 17.89
C GLU A 269 6.11 -7.07 17.03
N TYR A 270 6.30 -8.23 16.38
CA TYR A 270 5.37 -8.73 15.36
C TYR A 270 4.31 -9.70 15.87
N GLY A 271 4.47 -10.20 17.10
CA GLY A 271 3.62 -11.20 17.71
C GLY A 271 3.74 -12.59 17.08
N LYS A 272 3.21 -13.60 17.79
CA LYS A 272 3.25 -15.01 17.35
C LYS A 272 2.57 -15.28 16.00
N GLU A 273 1.72 -14.37 15.54
CA GLU A 273 1.08 -14.46 14.22
C GLU A 273 2.09 -14.49 13.07
N ILE A 274 3.26 -13.86 13.22
CA ILE A 274 4.30 -13.83 12.18
C ILE A 274 4.78 -15.24 11.79
N ILE A 275 4.74 -16.18 12.75
CA ILE A 275 5.12 -17.58 12.58
C ILE A 275 4.16 -18.29 11.62
N SER A 276 2.90 -17.84 11.52
CA SER A 276 1.92 -18.40 10.57
C SER A 276 2.25 -18.09 9.11
N PHE A 277 3.20 -17.18 8.85
CA PHE A 277 3.66 -16.75 7.53
C PHE A 277 5.01 -17.34 7.14
N LYS A 278 5.43 -18.46 7.75
CA LYS A 278 6.67 -19.17 7.40
C LYS A 278 6.86 -19.37 5.88
N PRO A 279 5.85 -19.85 5.11
CA PRO A 279 6.02 -20.02 3.67
C PRO A 279 6.29 -18.71 2.92
N GLU A 280 5.66 -17.61 3.33
CA GLU A 280 5.82 -16.29 2.73
C GLU A 280 7.17 -15.67 3.09
N LEU A 281 7.61 -15.82 4.34
CA LEU A 281 8.93 -15.41 4.79
C LEU A 281 10.03 -16.17 4.03
N GLN A 282 9.86 -17.47 3.81
CA GLN A 282 10.80 -18.27 3.04
C GLN A 282 10.92 -17.77 1.58
N LEU A 283 9.80 -17.37 0.95
CA LEU A 283 9.82 -16.78 -0.39
C LEU A 283 10.60 -15.46 -0.46
N LEU A 284 10.61 -14.70 0.63
CA LEU A 284 11.37 -13.46 0.75
C LEU A 284 12.86 -13.72 1.05
N GLY A 285 13.27 -14.97 1.21
CA GLY A 285 14.65 -15.38 1.47
C GLY A 285 15.01 -15.52 2.94
N PHE A 286 14.02 -15.52 3.85
CA PHE A 286 14.26 -15.81 5.26
C PHE A 286 14.48 -17.30 5.49
N ILE A 287 15.41 -17.61 6.38
CA ILE A 287 15.70 -18.97 6.82
C ILE A 287 14.70 -19.34 7.92
N ILE A 288 13.77 -20.25 7.63
CA ILE A 288 12.68 -20.66 8.54
C ILE A 288 12.93 -21.99 9.25
N ASP A 289 13.94 -22.73 8.80
CA ASP A 289 14.47 -23.95 9.39
C ASP A 289 15.98 -24.01 9.13
N PHE A 290 16.68 -24.91 9.82
CA PHE A 290 18.11 -25.07 9.56
C PHE A 290 18.37 -25.69 8.20
N GLY A 291 17.44 -26.46 7.63
CA GLY A 291 17.53 -26.96 6.23
C GLY A 291 18.82 -27.71 5.90
N GLY A 292 19.44 -28.35 6.91
CA GLY A 292 20.77 -28.98 6.79
C GLY A 292 21.97 -28.04 7.02
N ASN A 293 21.75 -26.74 7.17
CA ASN A 293 22.76 -25.70 7.44
C ASN A 293 23.17 -25.61 8.92
N TYR A 294 23.16 -26.74 9.65
CA TYR A 294 23.54 -26.82 11.06
C TYR A 294 24.96 -26.29 11.31
N GLN A 295 25.88 -26.49 10.37
CA GLN A 295 27.22 -25.94 10.44
C GLN A 295 27.23 -24.41 10.59
N MET A 296 26.43 -23.68 9.80
CA MET A 296 26.40 -22.21 9.84
C MET A 296 25.89 -21.68 11.18
N VAL A 297 24.96 -22.41 11.80
CA VAL A 297 24.40 -22.11 13.11
C VAL A 297 25.46 -22.29 14.18
N VAL A 298 26.14 -23.44 14.15
CA VAL A 298 27.21 -23.76 15.10
C VAL A 298 28.39 -22.80 14.94
N ASP A 299 28.82 -22.47 13.73
CA ASP A 299 29.89 -21.48 13.48
C ASP A 299 29.55 -20.10 14.09
N ASN A 300 28.28 -19.68 14.00
CA ASN A 300 27.82 -18.43 14.60
C ASN A 300 27.74 -18.47 16.13
N ILE A 301 27.30 -19.59 16.69
CA ILE A 301 27.30 -19.82 18.14
C ILE A 301 28.74 -19.77 18.64
N LEU A 302 29.62 -20.61 18.08
CA LEU A 302 31.02 -20.71 18.49
C LEU A 302 31.81 -19.41 18.29
N SER A 303 31.49 -18.60 17.27
CA SER A 303 32.10 -17.26 17.09
C SER A 303 31.57 -16.17 18.03
N SER A 304 30.53 -16.47 18.81
CA SER A 304 29.94 -15.57 19.81
C SER A 304 30.41 -15.91 21.24
N PHE A 305 30.82 -17.15 21.49
CA PHE A 305 31.36 -17.58 22.78
C PHE A 305 32.88 -17.43 22.84
N LEU A 306 33.35 -16.65 23.82
CA LEU A 306 34.78 -16.48 24.16
C LEU A 306 35.19 -17.31 25.39
N SER A 307 34.24 -17.94 26.08
CA SER A 307 34.39 -18.72 27.34
C SER A 307 33.68 -20.08 27.25
N SER A 308 33.65 -20.85 28.35
CA SER A 308 32.86 -22.09 28.46
C SER A 308 31.45 -21.96 27.88
N LEU A 309 30.95 -23.03 27.27
CA LEU A 309 29.55 -23.13 26.85
C LEU A 309 28.63 -23.16 28.09
N THR A 310 27.32 -23.27 27.91
CA THR A 310 26.41 -23.73 28.96
C THR A 310 25.90 -25.13 28.60
N ALA A 311 25.31 -25.86 29.57
CA ALA A 311 24.80 -27.21 29.30
C ALA A 311 23.78 -27.20 28.14
N GLU A 312 22.88 -26.22 28.14
CA GLU A 312 21.88 -26.03 27.09
C GLU A 312 22.51 -25.83 25.70
N VAL A 313 23.58 -25.01 25.61
CA VAL A 313 24.26 -24.74 24.34
C VAL A 313 25.06 -25.95 23.87
N LEU A 314 25.73 -26.66 24.78
CA LEU A 314 26.46 -27.88 24.45
C LEU A 314 25.51 -28.96 23.91
N LEU A 315 24.39 -29.22 24.59
CA LEU A 315 23.37 -30.15 24.14
C LEU A 315 22.81 -29.77 22.77
N PHE A 316 22.56 -28.48 22.55
CA PHE A 316 22.11 -27.99 21.25
C PHE A 316 23.15 -28.19 20.14
N ILE A 317 24.45 -27.98 20.41
CA ILE A 317 25.49 -28.24 19.42
C ILE A 317 25.59 -29.74 19.12
N LEU A 318 25.48 -30.62 20.13
CA LEU A 318 25.46 -32.07 19.92
C LEU A 318 24.24 -32.51 19.08
N ASP A 319 23.08 -31.92 19.32
CA ASP A 319 21.89 -32.14 18.50
C ASP A 319 22.10 -31.64 17.05
N CYS A 320 22.74 -30.49 16.87
CA CYS A 320 23.16 -30.00 15.56
C CYS A 320 24.15 -30.94 14.87
N MET A 321 25.09 -31.54 15.60
CA MET A 321 26.02 -32.53 15.05
C MET A 321 25.27 -33.76 14.56
N TYR A 322 24.33 -34.27 15.35
CA TYR A 322 23.52 -35.43 14.99
C TYR A 322 22.72 -35.21 13.70
N HIS A 323 22.21 -34.01 13.48
CA HIS A 323 21.43 -33.66 12.29
C HIS A 323 22.23 -33.04 11.13
N SER A 324 23.52 -32.73 11.34
CA SER A 324 24.39 -32.12 10.32
C SER A 324 24.78 -33.13 9.24
N THR A 325 24.88 -32.66 8.00
CA THR A 325 25.49 -33.44 6.89
C THR A 325 27.02 -33.51 6.98
N SER A 326 27.63 -32.74 7.88
CA SER A 326 29.09 -32.63 8.07
C SER A 326 29.49 -32.59 9.55
N PRO A 327 29.16 -33.61 10.36
CA PRO A 327 29.40 -33.62 11.80
C PRO A 327 30.88 -33.50 12.16
N ASN A 328 31.77 -34.06 11.33
CA ASN A 328 33.22 -34.02 11.56
C ASN A 328 33.76 -32.59 11.64
N LYS A 329 33.22 -31.66 10.84
CA LYS A 329 33.69 -30.27 10.86
C LYS A 329 33.29 -29.57 12.17
N ILE A 330 32.10 -29.85 12.69
CA ILE A 330 31.66 -29.37 14.00
C ILE A 330 32.52 -30.00 15.12
N ALA A 331 32.78 -31.31 15.03
CA ALA A 331 33.61 -32.02 16.00
C ALA A 331 35.02 -31.42 16.10
N THR A 332 35.71 -31.23 14.96
CA THR A 332 37.05 -30.65 14.93
C THR A 332 37.09 -29.23 15.50
N GLU A 333 36.06 -28.41 15.23
CA GLU A 333 35.98 -27.06 15.78
C GLU A 333 35.77 -27.09 17.31
N LEU A 334 34.93 -27.99 17.82
CA LEU A 334 34.72 -28.19 19.27
C LEU A 334 35.97 -28.73 19.96
N GLU A 335 36.65 -29.72 19.38
CA GLU A 335 37.88 -30.30 19.93
C GLU A 335 38.98 -29.26 20.12
N SER A 336 39.04 -28.25 19.24
CA SER A 336 40.03 -27.17 19.34
C SER A 336 39.75 -26.16 20.47
N ARG A 337 38.55 -26.17 21.06
CA ARG A 337 38.07 -25.13 21.97
C ARG A 337 38.00 -25.62 23.41
N LYS A 338 38.45 -24.78 24.35
CA LYS A 338 38.26 -24.98 25.80
C LYS A 338 36.85 -24.59 26.20
N CYS A 339 35.88 -25.45 25.90
CA CYS A 339 34.47 -25.12 25.98
C CYS A 339 33.69 -25.88 27.07
N LEU A 340 34.29 -26.92 27.67
CA LEU A 340 33.67 -27.73 28.71
C LEU A 340 34.13 -27.28 30.09
N LYS A 341 33.17 -27.03 30.97
CA LYS A 341 33.45 -26.67 32.36
C LYS A 341 33.80 -27.91 33.16
N THR A 342 34.93 -27.87 33.85
CA THR A 342 35.38 -28.94 34.73
C THR A 342 35.74 -28.39 36.10
N GLY A 343 35.92 -29.27 37.09
CA GLY A 343 36.49 -28.90 38.39
C GLY A 343 37.89 -28.27 38.32
N MET A 344 38.55 -28.31 37.14
CA MET A 344 39.88 -27.76 36.86
C MET A 344 39.86 -26.62 35.84
N GLY A 345 38.72 -25.93 35.74
CA GLY A 345 38.48 -24.85 34.79
C GLY A 345 38.03 -25.36 33.42
N ASP A 346 38.06 -24.48 32.43
CA ASP A 346 37.55 -24.79 31.09
C ASP A 346 38.58 -25.60 30.29
N LYS A 347 38.14 -26.75 29.79
CA LYS A 347 38.98 -27.70 29.07
C LYS A 347 38.35 -28.04 27.72
N ASN A 348 39.18 -28.54 26.80
CA ASN A 348 38.68 -29.04 25.52
C ASN A 348 38.05 -30.42 25.70
N PRO A 349 37.16 -30.85 24.79
CA PRO A 349 36.52 -32.16 24.88
C PRO A 349 37.49 -33.34 24.98
N GLY A 350 38.60 -33.30 24.24
CA GLY A 350 39.59 -34.39 24.25
C GLY A 350 40.33 -34.56 25.58
N ASP A 351 40.40 -33.48 26.37
CA ASP A 351 41.01 -33.47 27.69
C ASP A 351 40.02 -33.79 28.82
N CYS A 352 38.72 -33.99 28.55
CA CYS A 352 37.69 -34.15 29.58
C CYS A 352 37.23 -35.60 29.75
N PHE A 353 36.78 -35.93 30.97
CA PHE A 353 36.18 -37.23 31.28
C PHE A 353 34.74 -37.08 31.75
N PHE A 354 33.86 -37.96 31.25
CA PHE A 354 32.51 -38.11 31.76
C PHE A 354 32.53 -38.95 33.04
N SER A 355 31.85 -38.49 34.08
CA SER A 355 31.75 -39.26 35.32
C SER A 355 30.62 -40.29 35.17
N ASP A 356 30.98 -41.46 34.69
CA ASP A 356 30.15 -42.65 34.66
C ASP A 356 30.35 -43.47 35.96
N SER A 357 29.26 -44.00 36.51
CA SER A 357 29.24 -44.88 37.68
C SER A 357 30.20 -46.07 37.61
N GLU A 358 30.50 -46.59 36.42
CA GLU A 358 31.44 -47.70 36.23
C GLU A 358 32.91 -47.27 36.41
N TRP A 359 33.23 -46.01 36.08
CA TRP A 359 34.59 -45.46 36.10
C TRP A 359 34.86 -44.59 37.34
N CYS A 360 33.81 -44.27 38.12
CA CYS A 360 33.89 -43.43 39.32
C CYS A 360 34.97 -43.88 40.32
N CYS A 361 35.15 -45.19 40.52
CA CYS A 361 36.17 -45.71 41.44
C CYS A 361 37.61 -45.54 40.94
N LEU A 362 37.84 -45.44 39.63
CA LEU A 362 39.16 -45.13 39.05
C LEU A 362 39.43 -43.62 39.05
N LEU A 363 38.41 -42.82 38.78
CA LEU A 363 38.51 -41.37 38.71
C LEU A 363 38.68 -40.72 40.10
N GLN A 364 38.14 -41.33 41.16
CA GLN A 364 38.32 -40.89 42.56
C GLN A 364 39.76 -41.04 43.09
N VAL A 365 40.59 -41.90 42.49
CA VAL A 365 41.99 -42.08 42.90
C VAL A 365 42.88 -40.93 42.44
N PHE A 366 42.50 -40.28 41.33
CA PHE A 366 43.28 -39.20 40.74
C PHE A 366 42.56 -37.86 40.91
N ASN A 367 42.91 -37.12 41.96
CA ASN A 367 42.46 -35.73 42.20
C ASN A 367 42.88 -34.73 41.09
N SER A 368 43.43 -35.20 39.98
CA SER A 368 44.02 -34.43 38.88
C SER A 368 43.29 -34.61 37.55
N VAL A 369 42.11 -35.26 37.56
CA VAL A 369 41.34 -35.52 36.33
C VAL A 369 40.28 -34.44 36.11
N PRO A 370 40.26 -33.77 34.95
CA PRO A 370 39.24 -32.80 34.57
C PRO A 370 37.90 -33.50 34.24
N LEU A 371 37.10 -33.71 35.29
CA LEU A 371 35.73 -34.23 35.17
C LEU A 371 34.78 -33.11 34.74
N ILE A 372 33.90 -33.41 33.79
CA ILE A 372 32.83 -32.48 33.37
C ILE A 372 31.95 -32.18 34.60
N ASP A 373 31.73 -30.90 34.88
CA ASP A 373 30.89 -30.45 36.00
C ASP A 373 29.43 -30.85 35.74
N HIS A 374 28.87 -31.71 36.58
CA HIS A 374 27.47 -32.16 36.46
C HIS A 374 26.45 -31.08 36.85
N ASN A 375 26.89 -29.99 37.49
CA ASN A 375 26.05 -28.84 37.85
C ASN A 375 26.18 -27.68 36.85
N PHE A 376 26.70 -27.97 35.65
CA PHE A 376 26.95 -27.01 34.58
C PHE A 376 25.69 -26.35 33.99
#